data_AF-C5WLS9-F1
#
_entry.id   AF-C5WLS9-F1
#
_cell.length_a   1.000
_cell.length_b   1.000
_cell.length_c   1.000
_cell.angle_alpha   90.00
_cell.angle_beta   90.00
_cell.angle_gamma   90.00
#
_symmetry.space_group_name_H-M   'P 1'
#
loop_
_entity.id
_entity.type
_entity.pdbx_description
1 polymer ?
#
loop_
_entity_poly.entity_id
_entity_poly.type
_entity_poly.pdbx_seq_one_letter_code
_entity_poly.pdbx_strand_id
1 'polypeptide(L)'
;HSIQIFVESLFFSQKERCIIYAENVFVKIDDQHIFTVKELDLQSVPRLEVLTQERQNFPGFQLPSNKVWVTTIGSFKAIFPYDHDFYNAVNGECTSHFKWLKMVHNYKKKPFTVDSPLPCDLVIKIKEFLLEISDDPFEVKLRDNYVLLVDEYLESLKRKALFDKKIGELCSERLLLPSGTIEGLYANLVKKNSEIYIQRSKKIRESGPVRTRLLAWIMTDVNIMAMADTSIHGYNNVTRIMREIDHESPWPEEGLEFSTLWCRGVNISCTEWKFMLRDFPQPMFCVKSMRLYGNLCGAEQMGSKRAKRDVFIDVGEPFGTDVIQRSMPSLKFYHDFDCELESCSYAFGACWEPVMAQCNLSFEKISAPSKDPSPPLPFWDKLRLLLHGRLTLIAKQFTILLHASLDPYNTTEEMELTWNNCGIVLTNAKIMFKGELNVTVRTASRYDDCRLLHFPNLKLTIKLKWVCLANPNDHHAVMPCAPDKLPEYSSNQVHDSFRAFRSLNLNIWISFETKPKAGEDLEVDIPSLVLYGSTLRWFESLQLILSGVTRPTRRGPVFNNVRPRKKPLSRHYKKAIKKKKKKKKKKKK
;
A
#
# COMPACT_ATOMS: atom_id res chain seq x y z
N HIS A 1 -24.96 -11.80 5.42
CA HIS A 1 -23.68 -12.24 6.01
C HIS A 1 -23.86 -12.46 7.52
N SER A 2 -23.04 -13.31 8.16
CA SER A 2 -23.04 -13.48 9.63
C SER A 2 -21.78 -12.86 10.23
N ILE A 3 -21.90 -12.15 11.34
CA ILE A 3 -20.75 -11.62 12.09
C ILE A 3 -20.81 -12.12 13.52
N GLN A 4 -19.76 -12.80 13.96
CA GLN A 4 -19.63 -13.32 15.32
C GLN A 4 -18.41 -12.67 15.98
N ILE A 5 -18.60 -12.13 17.17
CA ILE A 5 -17.52 -11.53 17.98
C ILE A 5 -17.36 -12.39 19.23
N PHE A 6 -16.18 -13.00 19.38
CA PHE A 6 -15.80 -13.76 20.56
C PHE A 6 -14.81 -12.95 21.37
N VAL A 7 -15.03 -12.85 22.67
CA VAL A 7 -14.18 -12.10 23.59
C VAL A 7 -13.82 -13.01 24.76
N GLU A 8 -12.53 -13.17 25.01
CA GLU A 8 -11.99 -13.93 26.13
C GLU A 8 -11.51 -12.99 27.22
N SER A 9 -11.83 -13.34 28.48
CA SER A 9 -11.38 -12.61 29.67
C SER A 9 -11.75 -11.10 29.65
N LEU A 10 -12.99 -10.77 29.28
CA LEU A 10 -13.47 -9.38 29.24
C LEU A 10 -13.61 -8.80 30.65
N PHE A 11 -12.89 -7.72 30.91
CA PHE A 11 -13.07 -6.87 32.08
C PHE A 11 -13.55 -5.49 31.64
N PHE A 12 -14.65 -5.02 32.21
CA PHE A 12 -15.22 -3.70 31.97
C PHE A 12 -15.45 -2.99 33.30
N SER A 13 -14.98 -1.75 33.42
CA SER A 13 -15.21 -0.91 34.59
C SER A 13 -15.51 0.53 34.18
N GLN A 14 -16.60 1.06 34.73
CA GLN A 14 -17.04 2.44 34.53
C GLN A 14 -17.36 3.05 35.90
N LYS A 15 -16.34 3.66 36.53
CA LYS A 15 -16.51 4.51 37.71
C LYS A 15 -16.19 5.96 37.34
N GLU A 16 -14.95 6.38 37.55
CA GLU A 16 -14.44 7.71 37.16
C GLU A 16 -13.80 7.71 35.76
N ARG A 17 -13.33 6.54 35.35
CA ARG A 17 -12.72 6.27 34.04
C ARG A 17 -13.39 5.03 33.45
N CYS A 18 -13.42 4.98 32.12
CA CYS A 18 -13.86 3.78 31.41
C CYS A 18 -12.62 2.94 31.10
N ILE A 19 -12.61 1.69 31.55
CA ILE A 19 -11.54 0.73 31.33
C ILE A 19 -12.17 -0.52 30.70
N ILE A 20 -11.62 -0.97 29.58
CA ILE A 20 -12.00 -2.19 28.91
C ILE A 20 -10.73 -2.98 28.66
N TYR A 21 -10.63 -4.17 29.23
CA TYR A 21 -9.56 -5.11 28.98
C TYR A 21 -10.12 -6.40 28.40
N ALA A 22 -9.46 -6.96 27.40
CA ALA A 22 -9.75 -8.28 26.87
C ALA A 22 -8.45 -8.98 26.48
N GLU A 23 -8.34 -10.25 26.84
CA GLU A 23 -7.15 -11.05 26.54
C GLU A 23 -7.10 -11.38 25.04
N ASN A 24 -8.20 -11.88 24.49
CA ASN A 24 -8.35 -12.14 23.07
C ASN A 24 -9.72 -11.65 22.57
N VAL A 25 -9.73 -10.99 21.41
CA VAL A 25 -10.94 -10.65 20.66
C VAL A 25 -10.82 -11.26 19.27
N PHE A 26 -11.80 -12.06 18.89
CA PHE A 26 -11.88 -12.70 17.58
C PHE A 26 -13.14 -12.25 16.87
N VAL A 27 -13.02 -11.83 15.63
CA VAL A 27 -14.17 -11.48 14.78
C VAL A 27 -14.20 -12.43 13.60
N LYS A 28 -15.28 -13.20 13.51
CA LYS A 28 -15.59 -14.05 12.37
C LYS A 28 -16.66 -13.41 11.49
N ILE A 29 -16.48 -13.50 10.19
CA ILE A 29 -17.46 -13.09 9.19
C ILE A 29 -17.72 -14.29 8.28
N ASP A 30 -18.95 -14.78 8.21
CA ASP A 30 -19.33 -16.01 7.49
C ASP A 30 -18.43 -17.21 7.85
N ASP A 31 -18.25 -17.41 9.16
CA ASP A 31 -17.38 -18.43 9.78
C ASP A 31 -15.87 -18.31 9.45
N GLN A 32 -15.47 -17.33 8.64
CA GLN A 32 -14.06 -17.02 8.37
C GLN A 32 -13.49 -16.12 9.46
N HIS A 33 -12.30 -16.46 9.94
CA HIS A 33 -11.62 -15.70 10.98
C HIS A 33 -10.91 -14.48 10.41
N ILE A 34 -11.52 -13.29 10.56
CA ILE A 34 -11.04 -12.07 9.92
C ILE A 34 -10.13 -11.25 10.83
N PHE A 35 -10.56 -10.99 12.07
CA PHE A 35 -9.78 -10.18 13.01
C PHE A 35 -9.39 -10.96 14.25
N THR A 36 -8.16 -10.76 14.71
CA THR A 36 -7.63 -11.23 15.98
C THR A 36 -6.96 -10.06 16.68
N VAL A 37 -7.40 -9.75 17.89
CA VAL A 37 -6.77 -8.74 18.75
C VAL A 37 -6.37 -9.44 20.03
N LYS A 38 -5.08 -9.36 20.39
CA LYS A 38 -4.54 -9.91 21.64
C LYS A 38 -4.09 -8.79 22.56
N GLU A 39 -4.28 -9.00 23.86
CA GLU A 39 -3.93 -8.05 24.92
C GLU A 39 -4.52 -6.65 24.65
N LEU A 40 -5.84 -6.57 24.47
CA LEU A 40 -6.54 -5.30 24.28
C LEU A 40 -6.73 -4.62 25.63
N ASP A 41 -6.18 -3.42 25.78
CA ASP A 41 -6.38 -2.54 26.93
C ASP A 41 -6.80 -1.16 26.45
N LEU A 42 -8.04 -0.77 26.74
CA LEU A 42 -8.64 0.50 26.36
C LEU A 42 -9.03 1.28 27.61
N GLN A 43 -8.48 2.48 27.77
CA GLN A 43 -8.70 3.32 28.94
C GLN A 43 -9.03 4.75 28.55
N SER A 44 -10.03 5.33 29.21
CA SER A 44 -10.30 6.76 29.14
C SER A 44 -9.61 7.49 30.28
N VAL A 45 -8.77 8.47 29.95
CA VAL A 45 -8.00 9.24 30.92
C VAL A 45 -8.29 10.74 30.72
N PRO A 46 -8.46 11.53 31.78
CA PRO A 46 -8.74 12.96 31.65
C PRO A 46 -7.57 13.75 31.06
N ARG A 47 -6.33 13.30 31.31
CA ARG A 47 -5.10 13.95 30.84
C ARG A 47 -3.98 12.93 30.70
N LEU A 48 -3.17 13.06 29.65
CA LEU A 48 -1.95 12.28 29.45
C LEU A 48 -0.77 13.25 29.23
N GLU A 49 0.29 13.11 30.03
CA GLU A 49 1.43 14.04 30.03
C GLU A 49 2.16 14.08 28.68
N VAL A 50 2.37 12.91 28.08
CA VAL A 50 3.01 12.79 26.75
C VAL A 50 2.27 13.61 25.69
N LEU A 51 0.94 13.57 25.67
CA LEU A 51 0.15 14.39 24.75
C LEU A 51 0.22 15.88 25.10
N THR A 52 0.36 16.23 26.38
CA THR A 52 0.51 17.63 26.79
C THR A 52 1.80 18.23 26.22
N GLN A 53 2.88 17.44 26.18
CA GLN A 53 4.14 17.83 25.54
C GLN A 53 4.01 17.89 24.01
N GLU A 54 3.43 16.85 23.39
CA GLU A 54 3.26 16.81 21.94
C GLU A 54 2.40 17.96 21.42
N ARG A 55 1.36 18.38 22.16
CA ARG A 55 0.54 19.56 21.83
C ARG A 55 1.33 20.85 21.71
N GLN A 56 2.44 21.00 22.47
CA GLN A 56 3.30 22.19 22.38
C GLN A 56 4.04 22.28 21.04
N ASN A 57 4.23 21.14 20.37
CA ASN A 57 4.86 21.08 19.05
C ASN A 57 3.91 21.48 17.91
N PHE A 58 2.59 21.61 18.17
CA PHE A 58 1.62 22.03 17.17
C PHE A 58 1.36 23.55 17.26
N PRO A 59 1.84 24.33 16.27
CA PRO A 59 1.66 25.78 16.29
C PRO A 59 0.17 26.13 16.21
N GLY A 60 -0.30 26.97 17.13
CA GLY A 60 -1.68 27.47 17.16
C GLY A 60 -2.68 26.56 17.88
N PHE A 61 -2.25 25.47 18.51
CA PHE A 61 -3.11 24.75 19.46
C PHE A 61 -3.41 25.63 20.67
N GLN A 62 -4.68 25.66 21.09
CA GLN A 62 -5.16 26.51 22.18
C GLN A 62 -5.28 25.75 23.49
N LEU A 63 -5.65 24.46 23.45
CA LEU A 63 -5.83 23.69 24.67
C LEU A 63 -4.49 23.09 25.14
N PRO A 64 -4.19 23.11 26.45
CA PRO A 64 -3.01 22.42 26.98
C PRO A 64 -3.21 20.90 27.05
N SER A 65 -4.46 20.45 27.21
CA SER A 65 -4.82 19.03 27.30
C SER A 65 -6.28 18.81 26.93
N ASN A 66 -6.63 17.58 26.56
CA ASN A 66 -7.99 17.12 26.29
C ASN A 66 -8.17 15.71 26.89
N LYS A 67 -9.42 15.26 27.03
CA LYS A 67 -9.73 13.88 27.41
C LYS A 67 -9.17 12.93 26.37
N VAL A 68 -8.59 11.82 26.81
CA VAL A 68 -7.83 10.89 25.96
C VAL A 68 -8.45 9.50 26.06
N TRP A 69 -8.50 8.80 24.93
CA TRP A 69 -8.60 7.34 24.90
C TRP A 69 -7.25 6.74 24.58
N VAL A 70 -6.74 5.92 25.48
CA VAL A 70 -5.50 5.17 25.31
C VAL A 70 -5.88 3.72 25.00
N THR A 71 -5.52 3.25 23.81
CA THR A 71 -5.69 1.87 23.37
C THR A 71 -4.33 1.24 23.25
N THR A 72 -4.08 0.16 23.97
CA THR A 72 -2.88 -0.65 23.86
C THR A 72 -3.28 -2.04 23.36
N ILE A 73 -2.55 -2.55 22.38
CA ILE A 73 -2.79 -3.84 21.75
C ILE A 73 -1.46 -4.58 21.68
N GLY A 74 -1.41 -5.80 22.20
CA GLY A 74 -0.24 -6.67 22.06
C GLY A 74 -0.05 -7.11 20.61
N SER A 75 -1.08 -7.70 20.00
CA SER A 75 -1.02 -8.15 18.60
C SER A 75 -2.36 -7.91 17.89
N PHE A 76 -2.33 -7.22 16.77
CA PHE A 76 -3.46 -7.03 15.87
C PHE A 76 -3.21 -7.80 14.57
N LYS A 77 -4.11 -8.72 14.22
CA LYS A 77 -4.07 -9.48 12.97
C LYS A 77 -5.40 -9.34 12.22
N ALA A 78 -5.32 -8.94 10.96
CA ALA A 78 -6.44 -8.94 10.03
C ALA A 78 -6.10 -9.86 8.85
N ILE A 79 -6.81 -10.98 8.69
CA ILE A 79 -6.57 -11.95 7.62
C ILE A 79 -7.80 -11.96 6.72
N PHE A 80 -7.63 -11.57 5.45
CA PHE A 80 -8.67 -11.59 4.45
C PHE A 80 -8.51 -12.85 3.58
N PRO A 81 -9.41 -13.85 3.73
CA PRO A 81 -9.36 -15.07 2.96
C PRO A 81 -9.53 -14.82 1.46
N TYR A 82 -9.05 -15.77 0.65
CA TYR A 82 -9.19 -15.70 -0.80
C TYR A 82 -10.68 -15.67 -1.21
N ASP A 83 -11.03 -14.70 -2.06
CA ASP A 83 -12.37 -14.47 -2.64
C ASP A 83 -13.51 -14.15 -1.65
N HIS A 84 -13.22 -13.98 -0.36
CA HIS A 84 -14.22 -13.56 0.63
C HIS A 84 -14.66 -12.10 0.36
N ASP A 85 -15.98 -11.88 0.22
CA ASP A 85 -16.56 -10.55 -0.05
C ASP A 85 -16.74 -9.73 1.23
N PHE A 86 -15.61 -9.36 1.83
CA PHE A 86 -15.57 -8.53 3.03
C PHE A 86 -16.28 -7.19 2.83
N TYR A 87 -16.13 -6.58 1.64
CA TYR A 87 -16.75 -5.31 1.32
C TYR A 87 -18.28 -5.38 1.41
N ASN A 88 -18.91 -6.40 0.83
CA ASN A 88 -20.36 -6.53 0.89
C ASN A 88 -20.83 -6.80 2.33
N ALA A 89 -20.14 -7.66 3.09
CA ALA A 89 -20.49 -7.93 4.48
C ALA A 89 -20.47 -6.67 5.36
N VAL A 90 -19.38 -5.90 5.31
CA VAL A 90 -19.20 -4.74 6.20
C VAL A 90 -19.85 -3.48 5.64
N ASN A 91 -19.54 -3.13 4.40
CA ASN A 91 -20.04 -1.90 3.81
C ASN A 91 -21.41 -2.10 3.17
N GLY A 92 -21.67 -3.24 2.52
CA GLY A 92 -22.97 -3.54 1.90
C GLY A 92 -24.08 -3.71 2.93
N GLU A 93 -23.89 -4.57 3.93
CA GLU A 93 -24.90 -4.88 4.95
C GLU A 93 -24.73 -4.04 6.22
N CYS A 94 -23.67 -4.21 7.01
CA CYS A 94 -23.58 -3.62 8.36
C CYS A 94 -23.73 -2.10 8.37
N THR A 95 -23.01 -1.42 7.46
CA THR A 95 -23.12 0.04 7.32
C THR A 95 -24.51 0.48 6.87
N SER A 96 -25.20 -0.33 6.06
CA SER A 96 -26.54 -0.03 5.59
C SER A 96 -27.56 -0.19 6.72
N HIS A 97 -27.48 -1.25 7.53
CA HIS A 97 -28.31 -1.42 8.72
C HIS A 97 -28.10 -0.28 9.73
N PHE A 98 -26.86 0.14 9.96
CA PHE A 98 -26.60 1.27 10.86
C PHE A 98 -27.19 2.60 10.35
N LYS A 99 -27.16 2.82 9.03
CA LYS A 99 -27.79 4.00 8.42
C LYS A 99 -29.32 3.91 8.46
N TRP A 100 -29.86 2.73 8.28
CA TRP A 100 -31.29 2.46 8.44
C TRP A 100 -31.76 2.74 9.86
N LEU A 101 -31.04 2.25 10.89
CA LEU A 101 -31.34 2.56 12.30
C LEU A 101 -31.35 4.08 12.55
N LYS A 102 -30.39 4.82 12.00
CA LYS A 102 -30.40 6.30 12.10
C LYS A 102 -31.63 6.93 11.44
N MET A 103 -32.09 6.38 10.32
CA MET A 103 -33.29 6.85 9.64
C MET A 103 -34.54 6.58 10.49
N VAL A 104 -34.71 5.35 10.98
CA VAL A 104 -35.83 4.92 11.82
C VAL A 104 -35.91 5.76 13.11
N HIS A 105 -34.76 6.05 13.73
CA HIS A 105 -34.69 6.90 14.92
C HIS A 105 -34.71 8.42 14.63
N ASN A 106 -34.98 8.83 13.38
CA ASN A 106 -35.02 10.22 12.95
C ASN A 106 -33.81 11.05 13.40
N TYR A 107 -32.61 10.45 13.30
CA TYR A 107 -31.38 11.09 13.75
C TYR A 107 -31.08 12.31 12.88
N LYS A 108 -31.14 13.50 13.49
CA LYS A 108 -30.80 14.77 12.83
C LYS A 108 -29.33 15.12 13.05
N LYS A 109 -28.63 15.41 11.95
CA LYS A 109 -27.25 15.89 12.00
C LYS A 109 -27.23 17.30 12.63
N LYS A 110 -26.48 17.46 13.72
CA LYS A 110 -26.24 18.77 14.33
C LYS A 110 -25.24 19.58 13.49
N PRO A 111 -25.36 20.91 13.43
CA PRO A 111 -24.37 21.77 12.80
C PRO A 111 -22.96 21.52 13.38
N PHE A 112 -21.94 21.52 12.52
CA PHE A 112 -20.55 21.34 12.94
C PHE A 112 -19.87 22.70 13.14
N THR A 113 -20.00 23.23 14.34
CA THR A 113 -19.45 24.54 14.76
C THR A 113 -18.27 24.36 15.71
N VAL A 114 -17.62 25.46 16.10
CA VAL A 114 -16.53 25.45 17.09
C VAL A 114 -17.05 24.99 18.47
N ASP A 115 -18.30 25.32 18.80
CA ASP A 115 -18.97 24.93 20.05
C ASP A 115 -19.50 23.48 20.04
N SER A 116 -19.32 22.76 18.93
CA SER A 116 -19.65 21.34 18.89
C SER A 116 -18.78 20.56 19.88
N PRO A 117 -19.27 19.46 20.46
CA PRO A 117 -18.48 18.68 21.42
C PRO A 117 -17.14 18.26 20.83
N LEU A 118 -16.06 18.74 21.44
CA LEU A 118 -14.70 18.39 21.00
C LEU A 118 -14.49 16.89 21.20
N PRO A 119 -14.09 16.15 20.17
CA PRO A 119 -13.83 14.74 20.33
C PRO A 119 -12.57 14.52 21.17
N CYS A 120 -12.51 13.41 21.88
CA CYS A 120 -11.33 13.04 22.66
C CYS A 120 -10.09 12.88 21.77
N ASP A 121 -8.93 13.10 22.36
CA ASP A 121 -7.64 12.70 21.78
C ASP A 121 -7.55 11.17 21.81
N LEU A 122 -6.84 10.59 20.84
CA LEU A 122 -6.65 9.15 20.71
C LEU A 122 -5.15 8.82 20.78
N VAL A 123 -4.80 7.82 21.58
CA VAL A 123 -3.47 7.21 21.59
C VAL A 123 -3.66 5.72 21.34
N ILE A 124 -3.11 5.20 20.24
CA ILE A 124 -3.21 3.79 19.87
C ILE A 124 -1.79 3.22 19.79
N LYS A 125 -1.50 2.24 20.63
CA LYS A 125 -0.22 1.53 20.70
C LYS A 125 -0.43 0.08 20.30
N ILE A 126 0.29 -0.39 19.29
CA ILE A 126 0.21 -1.77 18.80
C ILE A 126 1.63 -2.32 18.72
N LYS A 127 1.97 -3.36 19.49
CA LYS A 127 3.32 -3.94 19.43
C LYS A 127 3.53 -4.68 18.10
N GLU A 128 2.56 -5.51 17.69
CA GLU A 128 2.58 -6.22 16.42
C GLU A 128 1.31 -5.94 15.61
N PHE A 129 1.47 -5.41 14.40
CA PHE A 129 0.39 -5.22 13.44
C PHE A 129 0.64 -6.10 12.21
N LEU A 130 -0.35 -6.90 11.83
CA LEU A 130 -0.35 -7.71 10.62
C LEU A 130 -1.69 -7.58 9.90
N LEU A 131 -1.64 -7.19 8.63
CA LEU A 131 -2.75 -7.38 7.70
C LEU A 131 -2.28 -8.32 6.58
N GLU A 132 -2.98 -9.44 6.41
CA GLU A 132 -2.71 -10.45 5.40
C GLU A 132 -3.88 -10.56 4.43
N ILE A 133 -3.55 -10.68 3.14
CA ILE A 133 -4.49 -11.12 2.11
C ILE A 133 -4.04 -12.50 1.67
N SER A 134 -4.92 -13.49 1.75
CA SER A 134 -4.61 -14.86 1.35
C SER A 134 -4.62 -15.03 -0.17
N ASP A 135 -3.73 -15.87 -0.66
CA ASP A 135 -3.58 -16.26 -2.06
C ASP A 135 -4.58 -17.36 -2.43
N ASP A 136 -4.73 -17.60 -3.73
CA ASP A 136 -5.59 -18.67 -4.25
C ASP A 136 -5.10 -20.04 -3.74
N PRO A 137 -5.96 -20.83 -3.08
CA PRO A 137 -5.62 -22.18 -2.64
C PRO A 137 -5.04 -23.09 -3.74
N PHE A 138 -5.44 -22.91 -5.00
CA PHE A 138 -4.88 -23.64 -6.14
C PHE A 138 -3.43 -23.24 -6.42
N GLU A 139 -3.13 -21.95 -6.45
CA GLU A 139 -1.76 -21.43 -6.65
C GLU A 139 -0.85 -21.85 -5.50
N VAL A 140 -1.36 -21.79 -4.26
CA VAL A 140 -0.66 -22.27 -3.07
C VAL A 140 -0.30 -23.75 -3.23
N LYS A 141 -1.24 -24.61 -3.62
CA LYS A 141 -0.99 -26.03 -3.83
C LYS A 141 -0.02 -26.32 -4.97
N LEU A 142 -0.13 -25.60 -6.10
CA LEU A 142 0.81 -25.73 -7.21
C LEU A 142 2.24 -25.42 -6.77
N ARG A 143 2.40 -24.36 -5.97
CA ARG A 143 3.68 -23.97 -5.43
C ARG A 143 4.22 -24.98 -4.43
N ASP A 144 3.39 -25.46 -3.50
CA ASP A 144 3.80 -26.50 -2.55
C ASP A 144 4.29 -27.76 -3.29
N ASN A 145 3.59 -28.15 -4.36
CA ASN A 145 4.01 -29.25 -5.23
C ASN A 145 5.35 -28.96 -5.92
N TYR A 146 5.52 -27.74 -6.47
CA TYR A 146 6.76 -27.35 -7.13
C TYR A 146 7.96 -27.38 -6.16
N VAL A 147 7.82 -26.77 -4.99
CA VAL A 147 8.88 -26.72 -3.97
C VAL A 147 9.24 -28.14 -3.51
N LEU A 148 8.25 -28.99 -3.27
CA LEU A 148 8.49 -30.39 -2.93
C LEU A 148 9.20 -31.13 -4.06
N LEU A 149 8.80 -30.93 -5.31
CA LEU A 149 9.42 -31.59 -6.47
C LEU A 149 10.87 -31.16 -6.67
N VAL A 150 11.19 -29.88 -6.50
CA VAL A 150 12.57 -29.38 -6.59
C VAL A 150 13.44 -29.99 -5.50
N ASP A 151 12.96 -29.98 -4.25
CA ASP A 151 13.68 -30.57 -3.12
C ASP A 151 13.89 -32.09 -3.32
N GLU A 152 12.83 -32.79 -3.73
CA GLU A 152 12.88 -34.24 -3.99
C GLU A 152 13.81 -34.58 -5.16
N TYR A 153 13.87 -33.74 -6.19
CA TYR A 153 14.81 -33.90 -7.29
C TYR A 153 16.27 -33.81 -6.78
N LEU A 154 16.60 -32.79 -6.00
CA LEU A 154 17.94 -32.63 -5.43
C LEU A 154 18.30 -33.78 -4.48
N GLU A 155 17.38 -34.22 -3.64
CA GLU A 155 17.57 -35.38 -2.77
C GLU A 155 17.70 -36.68 -3.57
N SER A 156 17.00 -36.82 -4.69
CA SER A 156 17.14 -37.98 -5.58
C SER A 156 18.52 -38.05 -6.23
N LEU A 157 19.13 -36.90 -6.57
CA LEU A 157 20.50 -36.83 -7.07
C LEU A 157 21.51 -37.26 -6.02
N LYS A 158 21.35 -36.81 -4.77
CA LYS A 158 22.20 -37.26 -3.64
C LYS A 158 22.06 -38.76 -3.40
N ARG A 159 20.83 -39.27 -3.39
CA ARG A 159 20.54 -40.71 -3.26
C ARG A 159 21.17 -41.50 -4.38
N LYS A 160 21.05 -41.04 -5.63
CA LYS A 160 21.67 -41.68 -6.79
C LYS A 160 23.19 -41.70 -6.66
N ALA A 161 23.83 -40.58 -6.31
CA ALA A 161 25.28 -40.53 -6.13
C ALA A 161 25.78 -41.49 -5.04
N LEU A 162 25.07 -41.58 -3.91
CA LEU A 162 25.38 -42.55 -2.84
C LEU A 162 25.15 -44.00 -3.28
N PHE A 163 24.10 -44.24 -4.07
CA PHE A 163 23.77 -45.55 -4.61
C PHE A 163 24.81 -46.01 -5.64
N ASP A 164 25.21 -45.13 -6.56
CA ASP A 164 26.25 -45.36 -7.57
C ASP A 164 27.59 -45.70 -6.90
N LYS A 165 27.96 -45.00 -5.82
CA LYS A 165 29.15 -45.31 -5.04
C LYS A 165 29.10 -46.72 -4.45
N LYS A 166 27.97 -47.13 -3.86
CA LYS A 166 27.78 -48.48 -3.31
C LYS A 166 27.81 -49.56 -4.39
N ILE A 167 27.23 -49.30 -5.56
CA ILE A 167 27.31 -50.23 -6.71
C ILE A 167 28.77 -50.38 -7.14
N GLY A 168 29.53 -49.28 -7.22
CA GLY A 168 30.95 -49.30 -7.55
C GLY A 168 31.78 -50.12 -6.57
N GLU A 169 31.56 -49.93 -5.26
CA GLU A 169 32.18 -50.74 -4.20
C GLU A 169 31.84 -52.24 -4.37
N LEU A 170 30.56 -52.57 -4.56
CA LEU A 170 30.11 -53.96 -4.77
C LEU A 170 30.69 -54.62 -6.03
N CYS A 171 30.81 -53.87 -7.13
CA CYS A 171 31.43 -54.36 -8.37
C CYS A 171 32.95 -54.57 -8.22
N SER A 172 33.60 -53.83 -7.32
CA SER A 172 35.03 -54.01 -7.02
C SER A 172 35.30 -55.22 -6.11
N GLU A 173 34.36 -55.54 -5.20
CA GLU A 173 34.46 -56.68 -4.29
C GLU A 173 33.99 -58.01 -4.91
N ARG A 174 32.95 -57.97 -5.76
CA ARG A 174 32.45 -59.15 -6.48
C ARG A 174 32.72 -58.97 -7.97
N LEU A 175 33.55 -59.85 -8.54
CA LEU A 175 33.79 -59.94 -9.99
C LEU A 175 32.47 -59.93 -10.78
N LEU A 176 32.18 -58.79 -11.39
CA LEU A 176 31.14 -58.52 -12.39
C LEU A 176 29.71 -58.94 -11.99
N LEU A 177 28.93 -57.98 -11.48
CA LEU A 177 27.49 -58.09 -11.35
C LEU A 177 26.82 -58.19 -12.74
N PRO A 178 25.86 -59.12 -12.97
CA PRO A 178 25.11 -59.20 -14.22
C PRO A 178 24.36 -57.89 -14.52
N SER A 179 24.37 -57.47 -15.78
CA SER A 179 23.73 -56.22 -16.24
C SER A 179 22.25 -56.12 -15.82
N GLY A 180 21.49 -57.21 -15.95
CA GLY A 180 20.07 -57.25 -15.54
C GLY A 180 19.85 -57.03 -14.03
N THR A 181 20.81 -57.42 -13.18
CA THR A 181 20.73 -57.18 -11.73
C THR A 181 20.96 -55.70 -11.42
N ILE A 182 21.90 -55.05 -12.13
CA ILE A 182 22.19 -53.62 -11.98
C ILE A 182 20.98 -52.80 -12.45
N GLU A 183 20.38 -53.14 -13.60
CA GLU A 183 19.17 -52.49 -14.09
C GLU A 183 17.99 -52.63 -13.11
N GLY A 184 17.79 -53.83 -12.53
CA GLY A 184 16.76 -54.05 -11.51
C GLY A 184 16.98 -53.22 -10.24
N LEU A 185 18.22 -53.02 -9.82
CA LEU A 185 18.57 -52.17 -8.67
C LEU A 185 18.27 -50.69 -8.95
N TYR A 186 18.57 -50.19 -10.15
CA TYR A 186 18.20 -48.83 -10.55
C TYR A 186 16.68 -48.65 -10.67
N ALA A 187 15.96 -49.63 -11.21
CA ALA A 187 14.49 -49.61 -11.25
C ALA A 187 13.88 -49.53 -9.84
N ASN A 188 14.44 -50.28 -8.88
CA ASN A 188 14.04 -50.21 -7.48
C ASN A 188 14.33 -48.84 -6.83
N LEU A 189 15.47 -48.22 -7.16
CA LEU A 189 15.79 -46.86 -6.71
C LEU A 189 14.76 -45.85 -7.23
N VAL A 190 14.37 -45.92 -8.50
CA VAL A 190 13.34 -45.05 -9.10
C VAL A 190 11.98 -45.27 -8.42
N LYS A 191 11.61 -46.53 -8.17
CA LYS A 191 10.38 -46.86 -7.43
C LYS A 191 10.42 -46.28 -6.00
N LYS A 192 11.55 -46.41 -5.31
CA LYS A 192 11.74 -45.85 -3.95
C LYS A 192 11.66 -44.33 -3.94
N ASN A 193 12.25 -43.65 -4.91
CA ASN A 193 12.13 -42.20 -5.04
C ASN A 193 10.65 -41.78 -5.20
N SER A 194 9.88 -42.51 -5.99
CA SER A 194 8.44 -42.27 -6.17
C SER A 194 7.64 -42.50 -4.88
N GLU A 195 7.94 -43.58 -4.14
CA GLU A 195 7.31 -43.87 -2.84
C GLU A 195 7.60 -42.75 -1.81
N ILE A 196 8.86 -42.29 -1.74
CA ILE A 196 9.28 -41.20 -0.85
C ILE A 196 8.54 -39.90 -1.18
N TYR A 197 8.47 -39.53 -2.47
CA TYR A 197 7.72 -38.36 -2.91
C TYR A 197 6.25 -38.41 -2.44
N ILE A 198 5.57 -39.54 -2.66
CA ILE A 198 4.16 -39.71 -2.26
C ILE A 198 4.01 -39.57 -0.73
N GLN A 199 4.89 -40.18 0.05
CA GLN A 199 4.86 -40.08 1.51
C GLN A 199 5.05 -38.63 1.99
N ARG A 200 6.03 -37.91 1.42
CA ARG A 200 6.28 -36.50 1.75
C ARG A 200 5.13 -35.59 1.34
N SER A 201 4.54 -35.82 0.17
CA SER A 201 3.36 -35.08 -0.31
C SER A 201 2.15 -35.26 0.61
N LYS A 202 1.88 -36.49 1.07
CA LYS A 202 0.82 -36.76 2.06
C LYS A 202 1.08 -36.03 3.38
N LYS A 203 2.32 -36.09 3.88
CA LYS A 203 2.70 -35.43 5.14
C LYS A 203 2.53 -33.90 5.07
N ILE A 204 2.90 -33.27 3.95
CA ILE A 204 2.68 -31.83 3.73
C ILE A 204 1.18 -31.50 3.71
N ARG A 205 0.36 -32.37 3.11
CA ARG A 205 -1.09 -32.18 3.07
C ARG A 205 -1.72 -32.28 4.46
N GLU A 206 -1.26 -33.21 5.29
CA GLU A 206 -1.72 -33.40 6.67
C GLU A 206 -1.34 -32.24 7.58
N SER A 207 -0.15 -31.64 7.40
CA SER A 207 0.30 -30.47 8.17
C SER A 207 -0.40 -29.15 7.79
N GLY A 208 -1.17 -29.14 6.69
CA GLY A 208 -1.76 -27.94 6.11
C GLY A 208 -0.75 -27.07 5.33
N PRO A 209 -1.24 -26.12 4.51
CA PRO A 209 -0.38 -25.25 3.71
C PRO A 209 0.44 -24.34 4.63
N VAL A 210 1.77 -24.41 4.51
CA VAL A 210 2.69 -23.63 5.35
C VAL A 210 2.61 -22.14 5.05
N ARG A 211 2.18 -21.76 3.83
CA ARG A 211 2.23 -20.38 3.34
C ARG A 211 1.03 -20.06 2.45
N THR A 212 0.09 -19.28 2.97
CA THR A 212 -1.11 -18.84 2.25
C THR A 212 -1.10 -17.38 1.85
N ARG A 213 -0.05 -16.62 2.19
CA ARG A 213 -0.05 -15.16 2.01
C ARG A 213 0.18 -14.76 0.54
N LEU A 214 -0.65 -13.85 0.02
CA LEU A 214 -0.43 -13.12 -1.23
C LEU A 214 0.25 -11.77 -0.95
N LEU A 215 -0.24 -11.07 0.07
CA LEU A 215 0.31 -9.80 0.55
C LEU A 215 0.29 -9.83 2.08
N ALA A 216 1.37 -9.35 2.70
CA ALA A 216 1.38 -9.03 4.12
C ALA A 216 1.85 -7.59 4.33
N TRP A 217 1.06 -6.83 5.08
CA TRP A 217 1.40 -5.53 5.62
C TRP A 217 1.73 -5.71 7.10
N ILE A 218 2.98 -5.45 7.45
CA ILE A 218 3.54 -5.70 8.78
C ILE A 218 4.02 -4.37 9.34
N MET A 219 3.69 -4.08 10.60
CA MET A 219 4.29 -2.98 11.34
C MET A 219 4.59 -3.41 12.79
N THR A 220 5.67 -2.88 13.36
CA THR A 220 6.06 -3.14 14.75
C THR A 220 6.13 -1.84 15.55
N ASP A 221 5.78 -1.93 16.83
CA ASP A 221 5.75 -0.84 17.80
C ASP A 221 5.07 0.43 17.25
N VAL A 222 3.87 0.24 16.68
CA VAL A 222 3.08 1.33 16.13
C VAL A 222 2.52 2.16 17.27
N ASN A 223 2.75 3.47 17.22
CA ASN A 223 2.16 4.43 18.14
C ASN A 223 1.52 5.58 17.34
N ILE A 224 0.21 5.72 17.44
CA ILE A 224 -0.59 6.74 16.76
C ILE A 224 -1.19 7.65 17.83
N MET A 225 -0.88 8.94 17.74
CA MET A 225 -1.48 10.00 18.53
C MET A 225 -2.31 10.88 17.60
N ALA A 226 -3.61 11.04 17.87
CA ALA A 226 -4.51 11.91 17.11
C ALA A 226 -5.21 12.88 18.06
N MET A 227 -4.84 14.16 17.95
CA MET A 227 -5.28 15.24 18.85
C MET A 227 -6.33 16.10 18.17
N ALA A 228 -7.39 16.46 18.90
CA ALA A 228 -8.32 17.52 18.49
C ALA A 228 -8.09 18.78 19.31
N ASP A 229 -8.17 19.93 18.66
CA ASP A 229 -8.04 21.23 19.30
C ASP A 229 -9.12 22.19 18.78
N THR A 230 -9.53 23.16 19.60
CA THR A 230 -10.54 24.15 19.22
C THR A 230 -10.12 24.99 18.02
N SER A 231 -8.81 25.22 17.83
CA SER A 231 -8.28 25.96 16.68
C SER A 231 -8.42 25.25 15.34
N ILE A 232 -8.60 23.92 15.37
CA ILE A 232 -8.75 23.05 14.19
C ILE A 232 -10.11 22.32 14.17
N HIS A 233 -11.06 22.74 15.02
CA HIS A 233 -12.39 22.16 15.14
C HIS A 233 -13.48 23.11 14.63
N GLY A 234 -14.57 22.55 14.10
CA GLY A 234 -15.67 23.30 13.49
C GLY A 234 -15.45 23.63 12.01
N TYR A 235 -16.55 23.84 11.29
CA TYR A 235 -16.56 24.00 9.82
C TYR A 235 -15.61 25.10 9.31
N ASN A 236 -15.64 26.29 9.92
CA ASN A 236 -14.83 27.43 9.48
C ASN A 236 -13.32 27.15 9.65
N ASN A 237 -12.91 26.59 10.78
CA ASN A 237 -11.51 26.30 11.07
C ASN A 237 -10.97 25.19 10.16
N VAL A 238 -11.72 24.09 9.99
CA VAL A 238 -11.28 22.99 9.14
C VAL A 238 -11.20 23.43 7.67
N THR A 239 -12.19 24.16 7.15
CA THR A 239 -12.15 24.63 5.75
C THR A 239 -11.10 25.70 5.51
N ARG A 240 -10.73 26.50 6.54
CA ARG A 240 -9.56 27.41 6.46
C ARG A 240 -8.28 26.61 6.30
N ILE A 241 -8.05 25.59 7.13
CA ILE A 241 -6.85 24.74 7.07
C ILE A 241 -6.77 24.00 5.73
N MET A 242 -7.90 23.46 5.24
CA MET A 242 -7.95 22.84 3.91
C MET A 242 -7.50 23.79 2.81
N ARG A 243 -7.95 25.05 2.84
CA ARG A 243 -7.57 26.09 1.87
C ARG A 243 -6.11 26.54 2.00
N GLU A 244 -5.56 26.52 3.21
CA GLU A 244 -4.13 26.79 3.44
C GLU A 244 -3.26 25.66 2.87
N ILE A 245 -3.64 24.41 3.10
CA ILE A 245 -2.94 23.22 2.59
C ILE A 245 -3.03 23.16 1.06
N ASP A 246 -4.21 23.41 0.50
CA ASP A 246 -4.49 23.29 -0.94
C ASP A 246 -4.97 24.62 -1.55
N HIS A 247 -4.10 25.62 -1.47
CA HIS A 247 -4.36 26.96 -2.00
C HIS A 247 -4.40 27.04 -3.54
N GLU A 248 -3.93 26.00 -4.25
CA GLU A 248 -3.94 25.97 -5.72
C GLU A 248 -5.30 25.55 -6.29
N SER A 249 -6.16 24.94 -5.48
CA SER A 249 -7.47 24.47 -5.90
C SER A 249 -8.52 25.59 -5.74
N PRO A 250 -9.34 25.87 -6.76
CA PRO A 250 -10.37 26.90 -6.66
C PRO A 250 -11.43 26.50 -5.63
N TRP A 251 -11.78 27.43 -4.75
CA TRP A 251 -12.87 27.24 -3.80
C TRP A 251 -14.20 27.73 -4.40
N PRO A 252 -15.27 26.92 -4.42
CA PRO A 252 -16.55 27.33 -5.00
C PRO A 252 -17.15 28.57 -4.32
N GLU A 253 -17.69 29.51 -5.11
CA GLU A 253 -18.31 30.75 -4.62
C GLU A 253 -19.56 30.48 -3.76
N GLU A 254 -20.36 29.46 -4.14
CA GLU A 254 -21.55 29.02 -3.40
C GLU A 254 -21.21 28.33 -2.06
N GLY A 255 -19.93 28.09 -1.77
CA GLY A 255 -19.48 27.31 -0.63
C GLY A 255 -19.59 25.80 -0.85
N LEU A 256 -19.19 25.03 0.17
CA LEU A 256 -19.16 23.57 0.11
C LEU A 256 -19.80 22.98 1.35
N GLU A 257 -20.80 22.12 1.16
CA GLU A 257 -21.34 21.31 2.24
C GLU A 257 -20.63 19.96 2.32
N PHE A 258 -20.45 19.45 3.54
CA PHE A 258 -19.75 18.19 3.79
C PHE A 258 -20.63 17.19 4.55
N SER A 259 -20.66 15.94 4.07
CA SER A 259 -21.23 14.81 4.82
C SER A 259 -20.31 14.44 5.99
N THR A 260 -18.99 14.42 5.76
CA THR A 260 -17.95 14.15 6.75
C THR A 260 -16.90 15.26 6.70
N LEU A 261 -16.57 15.87 7.83
CA LEU A 261 -15.53 16.89 7.93
C LEU A 261 -14.84 16.81 9.28
N TRP A 262 -13.51 16.69 9.30
CA TRP A 262 -12.72 16.69 10.52
C TRP A 262 -11.27 17.08 10.24
N CYS A 263 -10.57 17.58 11.26
CA CYS A 263 -9.12 17.79 11.26
C CYS A 263 -8.54 17.29 12.58
N ARG A 264 -7.34 16.70 12.53
CA ARG A 264 -6.56 16.24 13.69
C ARG A 264 -5.10 16.60 13.52
N GLY A 265 -4.45 17.00 14.62
CA GLY A 265 -2.99 16.94 14.70
C GLY A 265 -2.59 15.49 14.96
N VAL A 266 -1.75 14.93 14.10
CA VAL A 266 -1.34 13.53 14.19
C VAL A 266 0.16 13.44 14.44
N ASN A 267 0.55 12.46 15.27
CA ASN A 267 1.92 12.01 15.41
C ASN A 267 1.89 10.47 15.38
N ILE A 268 2.58 9.89 14.40
CA ILE A 268 2.61 8.46 14.11
C ILE A 268 4.07 8.01 14.13
N SER A 269 4.39 6.99 14.91
CA SER A 269 5.70 6.37 14.90
C SER A 269 5.62 4.86 14.83
N CYS A 270 6.64 4.22 14.24
CA CYS A 270 6.83 2.78 14.24
C CYS A 270 8.31 2.41 14.10
N THR A 271 8.70 1.25 14.64
CA THR A 271 10.09 0.76 14.55
C THR A 271 10.35 0.10 13.20
N GLU A 272 9.36 -0.64 12.67
CA GLU A 272 9.45 -1.28 11.37
C GLU A 272 8.11 -1.21 10.64
N TRP A 273 8.15 -1.00 9.32
CA TRP A 273 6.98 -1.10 8.44
C TRP A 273 7.36 -1.79 7.14
N LYS A 274 6.73 -2.93 6.83
CA LYS A 274 6.99 -3.74 5.65
C LYS A 274 5.73 -4.04 4.84
N PHE A 275 5.88 -4.08 3.52
CA PHE A 275 4.97 -4.80 2.63
C PHE A 275 5.71 -5.98 1.99
N MET A 276 5.23 -7.19 2.25
CA MET A 276 5.75 -8.43 1.70
C MET A 276 4.79 -8.97 0.64
N LEU A 277 5.33 -9.37 -0.50
CA LEU A 277 4.57 -10.06 -1.55
C LEU A 277 4.89 -11.55 -1.48
N ARG A 278 3.86 -12.38 -1.34
CA ARG A 278 3.98 -13.84 -1.19
C ARG A 278 5.09 -14.22 -0.19
N ASP A 279 6.04 -15.03 -0.62
CA ASP A 279 7.23 -15.44 0.12
C ASP A 279 8.51 -14.92 -0.55
N PHE A 280 8.40 -13.86 -1.35
CA PHE A 280 9.58 -13.29 -1.99
C PHE A 280 10.59 -12.88 -0.91
N PRO A 281 11.89 -13.14 -1.15
CA PRO A 281 12.93 -12.94 -0.13
C PRO A 281 13.07 -11.46 0.23
N GLN A 282 12.71 -10.57 -0.70
CA GLN A 282 12.86 -9.14 -0.58
C GLN A 282 11.51 -8.46 -0.35
N PRO A 283 11.37 -7.59 0.65
CA PRO A 283 10.16 -6.80 0.84
C PRO A 283 9.96 -5.84 -0.34
N MET A 284 8.71 -5.63 -0.73
CA MET A 284 8.39 -4.61 -1.74
C MET A 284 8.64 -3.21 -1.22
N PHE A 285 8.39 -3.00 0.06
CA PHE A 285 8.60 -1.74 0.74
C PHE A 285 9.00 -2.03 2.18
N CYS A 286 10.00 -1.32 2.69
CA CYS A 286 10.49 -1.46 4.05
C CYS A 286 10.93 -0.11 4.59
N VAL A 287 10.45 0.25 5.78
CA VAL A 287 10.87 1.46 6.50
C VAL A 287 11.33 1.04 7.89
N LYS A 288 12.44 1.61 8.33
CA LYS A 288 12.96 1.47 9.71
C LYS A 288 12.92 2.81 10.41
N SER A 289 12.50 2.78 11.67
CA SER A 289 12.48 3.92 12.59
C SER A 289 11.80 5.14 11.98
N MET A 290 10.47 5.12 11.88
CA MET A 290 9.68 6.21 11.28
C MET A 290 9.02 7.06 12.37
N ARG A 291 9.02 8.38 12.18
CA ARG A 291 8.17 9.33 12.90
C ARG A 291 7.57 10.31 11.89
N LEU A 292 6.24 10.39 11.84
CA LEU A 292 5.47 11.29 10.99
C LEU A 292 4.60 12.17 11.86
N TYR A 293 4.61 13.48 11.64
CA TYR A 293 3.78 14.41 12.40
C TYR A 293 3.22 15.52 11.51
N GLY A 294 2.07 16.06 11.89
CA GLY A 294 1.45 17.21 11.22
C GLY A 294 -0.07 17.18 11.22
N ASN A 295 -0.72 17.99 10.39
CA ASN A 295 -2.18 18.10 10.35
C ASN A 295 -2.77 17.16 9.29
N LEU A 296 -3.85 16.47 9.64
CA LEU A 296 -4.63 15.64 8.74
C LEU A 296 -6.10 16.03 8.77
N CYS A 297 -6.64 16.43 7.63
CA CYS A 297 -8.07 16.68 7.43
C CYS A 297 -8.69 15.60 6.56
N GLY A 298 -9.90 15.17 6.92
CA GLY A 298 -10.76 14.34 6.08
C GLY A 298 -12.02 15.12 5.71
N ALA A 299 -12.31 15.24 4.41
CA ALA A 299 -13.50 15.94 3.92
C ALA A 299 -14.21 15.13 2.83
N GLU A 300 -15.47 14.79 3.07
CA GLU A 300 -16.37 14.14 2.12
C GLU A 300 -17.48 15.13 1.77
N GLN A 301 -17.51 15.56 0.52
CA GLN A 301 -18.49 16.53 0.04
C GLN A 301 -19.89 15.94 0.05
N MET A 302 -20.89 16.75 0.39
CA MET A 302 -22.28 16.35 0.34
C MET A 302 -22.66 16.01 -1.11
N GLY A 303 -23.18 14.80 -1.31
CA GLY A 303 -23.61 14.37 -2.64
C GLY A 303 -24.85 15.14 -3.11
N SER A 304 -24.82 15.57 -4.38
CA SER A 304 -26.02 16.06 -5.08
C SER A 304 -27.09 14.96 -5.21
N LYS A 305 -28.31 15.30 -5.66
CA LYS A 305 -29.39 14.31 -5.85
C LYS A 305 -28.99 13.12 -6.73
N ARG A 306 -28.20 13.37 -7.79
CA ARG A 306 -27.69 12.33 -8.70
C ARG A 306 -26.51 11.54 -8.11
N ALA A 307 -25.80 12.10 -7.13
CA ALA A 307 -24.68 11.47 -6.44
C ALA A 307 -25.10 10.60 -5.23
N LYS A 308 -26.41 10.34 -5.09
CA LYS A 308 -26.99 9.49 -4.06
C LYS A 308 -27.64 8.28 -4.70
N ARG A 309 -27.13 7.09 -4.38
CA ARG A 309 -27.71 5.82 -4.83
C ARG A 309 -28.70 5.28 -3.81
N ASP A 310 -29.73 4.62 -4.30
CA ASP A 310 -30.70 3.94 -3.45
C ASP A 310 -30.19 2.53 -3.15
N VAL A 311 -30.41 2.08 -1.92
CA VAL A 311 -30.00 0.75 -1.43
C VAL A 311 -31.18 0.15 -0.70
N PHE A 312 -31.68 -0.95 -1.26
CA PHE A 312 -32.73 -1.76 -0.67
C PHE A 312 -32.13 -2.60 0.46
N ILE A 313 -32.79 -2.59 1.61
CA ILE A 313 -32.45 -3.39 2.77
C ILE A 313 -33.66 -4.25 3.10
N ASP A 314 -33.48 -5.55 3.07
CA ASP A 314 -34.48 -6.49 3.55
C ASP A 314 -34.26 -6.73 5.05
N VAL A 315 -35.19 -6.24 5.87
CA VAL A 315 -35.15 -6.33 7.34
C VAL A 315 -36.00 -7.51 7.83
N GLY A 316 -36.91 -8.01 6.99
CA GLY A 316 -37.92 -9.00 7.36
C GLY A 316 -39.12 -8.40 8.12
N GLU A 317 -40.14 -9.23 8.36
CA GLU A 317 -41.35 -8.84 9.09
C GLU A 317 -41.05 -8.39 10.54
N PRO A 318 -41.68 -7.31 11.06
CA PRO A 318 -42.78 -6.52 10.47
C PRO A 318 -42.33 -5.35 9.56
N PHE A 319 -41.03 -5.18 9.34
CA PHE A 319 -40.49 -3.99 8.66
C PHE A 319 -40.38 -4.13 7.14
N GLY A 320 -40.35 -5.38 6.62
CA GLY A 320 -40.25 -5.67 5.21
C GLY A 320 -38.95 -5.17 4.58
N THR A 321 -39.04 -4.70 3.32
CA THR A 321 -37.92 -4.09 2.60
C THR A 321 -38.04 -2.56 2.63
N ASP A 322 -36.96 -1.90 3.06
CA ASP A 322 -36.87 -0.43 3.13
C ASP A 322 -35.74 0.09 2.22
N VAL A 323 -35.76 1.40 1.90
CA VAL A 323 -34.81 2.02 0.98
C VAL A 323 -34.00 3.11 1.67
N ILE A 324 -32.68 2.94 1.71
CA ILE A 324 -31.76 3.97 2.21
C ILE A 324 -31.00 4.66 1.07
N GLN A 325 -30.78 5.97 1.21
CA GLN A 325 -29.94 6.73 0.29
C GLN A 325 -28.49 6.75 0.76
N ARG A 326 -27.55 6.41 -0.14
CA ARG A 326 -26.11 6.46 0.12
C ARG A 326 -25.39 7.46 -0.78
N SER A 327 -24.68 8.38 -0.14
CA SER A 327 -23.74 9.29 -0.77
C SER A 327 -22.63 8.51 -1.48
N MET A 328 -22.27 8.95 -2.70
CA MET A 328 -21.20 8.40 -3.54
C MET A 328 -19.88 9.20 -3.56
N PRO A 329 -19.84 10.53 -3.27
CA PRO A 329 -18.57 11.25 -3.17
C PRO A 329 -17.57 10.55 -2.25
N SER A 330 -16.30 10.57 -2.66
CA SER A 330 -15.20 9.97 -1.90
C SER A 330 -14.70 10.92 -0.81
N LEU A 331 -14.27 10.36 0.32
CA LEU A 331 -13.49 11.08 1.32
C LEU A 331 -12.15 11.53 0.70
N LYS A 332 -11.88 12.83 0.74
CA LYS A 332 -10.62 13.45 0.33
C LYS A 332 -9.80 13.77 1.57
N PHE A 333 -8.48 13.63 1.49
CA PHE A 333 -7.56 13.92 2.57
C PHE A 333 -6.69 15.12 2.23
N TYR A 334 -6.52 16.00 3.21
CA TYR A 334 -5.64 17.16 3.13
C TYR A 334 -4.61 17.02 4.24
N HIS A 335 -3.33 17.10 3.90
CA HIS A 335 -2.27 16.88 4.87
C HIS A 335 -1.13 17.87 4.71
N ASP A 336 -0.53 18.22 5.83
CA ASP A 336 0.79 18.83 5.87
C ASP A 336 1.62 18.05 6.88
N PHE A 337 2.51 17.20 6.36
CA PHE A 337 3.28 16.25 7.14
C PHE A 337 4.76 16.46 6.99
N ASP A 338 5.45 16.34 8.11
CA ASP A 338 6.89 16.13 8.16
C ASP A 338 7.14 14.71 8.67
N CYS A 339 7.99 13.98 7.97
CA CYS A 339 8.30 12.58 8.24
C CYS A 339 9.81 12.40 8.34
N GLU A 340 10.26 11.84 9.43
CA GLU A 340 11.65 11.47 9.68
C GLU A 340 11.76 9.96 9.66
N LEU A 341 12.77 9.44 8.97
CA LEU A 341 13.04 8.02 8.94
C LEU A 341 14.53 7.71 8.87
N GLU A 342 14.92 6.57 9.44
CA GLU A 342 16.30 6.10 9.37
C GLU A 342 16.61 5.53 7.99
N SER A 343 15.84 4.53 7.55
CA SER A 343 15.98 3.95 6.23
C SER A 343 14.63 3.63 5.61
N CYS A 344 14.52 3.84 4.30
CA CYS A 344 13.36 3.49 3.50
C CYS A 344 13.84 2.80 2.22
N SER A 345 13.42 1.57 1.98
CA SER A 345 13.68 0.84 0.75
C SER A 345 12.38 0.51 0.02
N TYR A 346 12.40 0.69 -1.28
CA TYR A 346 11.32 0.30 -2.18
C TYR A 346 11.91 -0.55 -3.30
N ALA A 347 11.41 -1.76 -3.44
CA ALA A 347 11.83 -2.69 -4.49
C ALA A 347 10.75 -2.78 -5.56
N PHE A 348 11.17 -2.92 -6.82
CA PHE A 348 10.27 -3.08 -7.95
C PHE A 348 10.95 -3.85 -9.09
N GLY A 349 10.17 -4.66 -9.79
CA GLY A 349 10.61 -5.37 -10.98
C GLY A 349 9.43 -5.86 -11.80
N ALA A 350 9.65 -6.12 -13.09
CA ALA A 350 8.62 -6.69 -13.95
C ALA A 350 8.17 -8.09 -13.47
N CYS A 351 9.06 -8.81 -12.77
CA CYS A 351 8.77 -10.09 -12.11
C CYS A 351 7.63 -10.01 -11.07
N TRP A 352 7.40 -8.84 -10.47
CA TRP A 352 6.37 -8.67 -9.43
C TRP A 352 5.02 -8.19 -9.97
N GLU A 353 4.97 -7.72 -11.23
CA GLU A 353 3.72 -7.23 -11.83
C GLU A 353 2.56 -8.24 -11.79
N PRO A 354 2.75 -9.55 -12.07
CA PRO A 354 1.66 -10.52 -12.00
C PRO A 354 1.05 -10.65 -10.60
N VAL A 355 1.89 -10.65 -9.56
CA VAL A 355 1.45 -10.72 -8.16
C VAL A 355 0.76 -9.42 -7.76
N MET A 356 1.31 -8.27 -8.14
CA MET A 356 0.66 -6.97 -7.91
C MET A 356 -0.72 -6.87 -8.58
N ALA A 357 -0.88 -7.43 -9.77
CA ALA A 357 -2.18 -7.51 -10.43
C ALA A 357 -3.17 -8.37 -9.63
N GLN A 358 -2.72 -9.49 -9.06
CA GLN A 358 -3.54 -10.36 -8.21
C GLN A 358 -3.89 -9.71 -6.87
N CYS A 359 -2.94 -9.00 -6.24
CA CYS A 359 -3.21 -8.19 -5.04
C CYS A 359 -4.32 -7.18 -5.33
N ASN A 360 -4.26 -6.48 -6.47
CA ASN A 360 -5.30 -5.52 -6.86
C ASN A 360 -6.68 -6.16 -7.00
N LEU A 361 -6.79 -7.37 -7.60
CA LEU A 361 -8.06 -8.08 -7.69
C LEU A 361 -8.62 -8.45 -6.31
N SER A 362 -7.75 -8.91 -5.42
CA SER A 362 -8.13 -9.29 -4.06
C SER A 362 -8.55 -8.07 -3.23
N PHE A 363 -7.87 -6.93 -3.40
CA PHE A 363 -8.22 -5.68 -2.76
C PHE A 363 -9.63 -5.17 -3.15
N GLU A 364 -10.13 -5.47 -4.35
CA GLU A 364 -11.49 -5.08 -4.74
C GLU A 364 -12.57 -5.76 -3.89
N LYS A 365 -12.29 -6.94 -3.33
CA LYS A 365 -13.18 -7.66 -2.40
C LYS A 365 -13.15 -7.08 -0.98
N ILE A 366 -12.06 -6.41 -0.62
CA ILE A 366 -11.91 -5.74 0.69
C ILE A 366 -12.49 -4.31 0.60
N SER A 367 -12.23 -3.62 -0.51
CA SER A 367 -12.66 -2.24 -0.77
C SER A 367 -13.09 -2.10 -2.23
N ALA A 368 -14.40 -2.11 -2.46
CA ALA A 368 -14.92 -2.06 -3.82
C ALA A 368 -14.72 -0.68 -4.48
N PRO A 369 -14.56 -0.65 -5.80
CA PRO A 369 -14.52 0.59 -6.56
C PRO A 369 -15.84 1.37 -6.47
N SER A 370 -15.79 2.66 -6.84
CA SER A 370 -16.99 3.47 -7.00
C SER A 370 -17.98 2.81 -7.97
N LYS A 371 -19.28 2.92 -7.66
CA LYS A 371 -20.37 2.44 -8.53
C LYS A 371 -20.70 3.41 -9.67
N ASP A 372 -20.00 4.52 -9.77
CA ASP A 372 -20.15 5.48 -10.87
C ASP A 372 -19.82 4.80 -12.22
N PRO A 373 -20.65 4.98 -13.28
CA PRO A 373 -20.45 4.31 -14.56
C PRO A 373 -19.33 4.92 -15.43
N SER A 374 -18.66 5.97 -14.96
CA SER A 374 -17.57 6.63 -15.69
C SER A 374 -16.39 5.69 -15.94
N PRO A 375 -15.61 5.91 -17.02
CA PRO A 375 -14.38 5.17 -17.25
C PRO A 375 -13.42 5.31 -16.05
N PRO A 376 -12.59 4.30 -15.72
CA PRO A 376 -11.70 4.39 -14.57
C PRO A 376 -10.70 5.55 -14.72
N LEU A 377 -10.45 6.28 -13.63
CA LEU A 377 -9.41 7.31 -13.61
C LEU A 377 -8.01 6.69 -13.73
N PRO A 378 -7.09 7.34 -14.47
CA PRO A 378 -5.66 7.06 -14.37
C PRO A 378 -5.16 7.20 -12.92
N PHE A 379 -4.09 6.49 -12.59
CA PHE A 379 -3.53 6.48 -11.23
C PHE A 379 -3.24 7.90 -10.71
N TRP A 380 -2.52 8.73 -11.48
CA TRP A 380 -2.17 10.09 -11.08
C TRP A 380 -3.39 11.01 -10.91
N ASP A 381 -4.44 10.81 -11.71
CA ASP A 381 -5.67 11.58 -11.57
C ASP A 381 -6.43 11.18 -10.30
N LYS A 382 -6.47 9.88 -9.99
CA LYS A 382 -7.08 9.39 -8.74
C LYS A 382 -6.31 9.88 -7.52
N LEU A 383 -4.98 9.86 -7.56
CA LEU A 383 -4.14 10.40 -6.49
C LEU A 383 -4.42 11.89 -6.27
N ARG A 384 -4.37 12.69 -7.35
CA ARG A 384 -4.69 14.12 -7.34
C ARG A 384 -6.12 14.43 -6.90
N LEU A 385 -7.08 13.52 -7.11
CA LEU A 385 -8.46 13.71 -6.66
C LEU A 385 -8.60 13.54 -5.13
N LEU A 386 -7.87 12.59 -4.56
CA LEU A 386 -8.09 12.08 -3.20
C LEU A 386 -7.13 12.64 -2.16
N LEU A 387 -5.88 12.92 -2.53
CA LEU A 387 -4.83 13.34 -1.61
C LEU A 387 -4.31 14.72 -2.01
N HIS A 388 -4.29 15.62 -1.04
CA HIS A 388 -3.91 17.02 -1.22
C HIS A 388 -2.93 17.45 -0.14
N GLY A 389 -1.92 18.22 -0.54
CA GLY A 389 -1.04 18.91 0.39
C GLY A 389 0.43 18.52 0.26
N ARG A 390 1.15 18.57 1.38
CA ARG A 390 2.61 18.46 1.42
C ARG A 390 3.05 17.31 2.32
N LEU A 391 4.06 16.58 1.87
CA LEU A 391 4.84 15.64 2.66
C LEU A 391 6.32 15.98 2.50
N THR A 392 6.94 16.44 3.58
CA THR A 392 8.39 16.55 3.72
C THR A 392 8.90 15.26 4.35
N LEU A 393 9.90 14.64 3.74
CA LEU A 393 10.50 13.41 4.24
C LEU A 393 12.01 13.60 4.37
N ILE A 394 12.56 13.32 5.54
CA ILE A 394 13.99 13.37 5.83
C ILE A 394 14.43 11.93 6.13
N ALA A 395 15.25 11.39 5.25
CA ALA A 395 15.75 10.02 5.35
C ALA A 395 17.27 10.02 5.47
N LYS A 396 17.83 9.26 6.43
CA LYS A 396 19.29 9.02 6.41
C LYS A 396 19.68 8.18 5.19
N GLN A 397 18.85 7.20 4.83
CA GLN A 397 19.02 6.41 3.62
C GLN A 397 17.67 6.16 2.92
N PHE A 398 17.59 6.47 1.62
CA PHE A 398 16.45 6.15 0.78
C PHE A 398 16.91 5.34 -0.43
N THR A 399 16.43 4.11 -0.57
CA THR A 399 16.93 3.16 -1.56
C THR A 399 15.79 2.67 -2.47
N ILE A 400 16.01 2.73 -3.78
CA ILE A 400 15.15 2.09 -4.78
C ILE A 400 15.90 0.90 -5.37
N LEU A 401 15.32 -0.29 -5.29
CA LEU A 401 15.86 -1.53 -5.83
C LEU A 401 15.08 -1.90 -7.09
N LEU A 402 15.78 -2.03 -8.21
CA LEU A 402 15.21 -2.38 -9.51
C LEU A 402 15.68 -3.78 -9.91
N HIS A 403 14.79 -4.76 -9.85
CA HIS A 403 15.12 -6.11 -10.30
C HIS A 403 15.27 -6.17 -11.81
N ALA A 404 16.35 -6.78 -12.28
CA ALA A 404 16.63 -7.04 -13.67
C ALA A 404 16.47 -8.52 -14.05
N SER A 405 15.62 -9.24 -13.32
CA SER A 405 15.24 -10.62 -13.62
C SER A 405 13.72 -10.77 -13.73
N LEU A 406 13.27 -11.78 -14.48
CA LEU A 406 11.87 -12.21 -14.48
C LEU A 406 11.55 -13.16 -13.32
N ASP A 407 12.58 -13.70 -12.65
CA ASP A 407 12.44 -14.49 -11.44
C ASP A 407 12.34 -13.58 -10.21
N PRO A 408 11.21 -13.56 -9.47
CA PRO A 408 11.04 -12.73 -8.28
C PRO A 408 11.89 -13.17 -7.07
N TYR A 409 12.49 -14.36 -7.11
CA TYR A 409 13.39 -14.87 -6.07
C TYR A 409 14.86 -14.52 -6.32
N ASN A 410 15.18 -14.00 -7.51
CA ASN A 410 16.55 -13.63 -7.86
C ASN A 410 16.92 -12.26 -7.26
N THR A 411 17.89 -12.28 -6.33
CA THR A 411 18.46 -11.10 -5.68
C THR A 411 19.89 -10.80 -6.15
N THR A 412 20.41 -11.48 -7.18
CA THR A 412 21.79 -11.30 -7.68
C THR A 412 21.89 -10.35 -8.87
N GLU A 413 20.75 -10.03 -9.51
CA GLU A 413 20.66 -9.14 -10.65
C GLU A 413 19.73 -7.96 -10.37
N GLU A 414 20.27 -6.91 -9.77
CA GLU A 414 19.50 -5.72 -9.39
C GLU A 414 20.31 -4.43 -9.56
N MET A 415 19.59 -3.33 -9.75
CA MET A 415 20.15 -1.97 -9.73
C MET A 415 19.62 -1.24 -8.51
N GLU A 416 20.54 -0.76 -7.70
CA GLU A 416 20.26 -0.07 -6.45
C GLU A 416 20.52 1.43 -6.65
N LEU A 417 19.50 2.25 -6.43
CA LEU A 417 19.60 3.71 -6.39
C LEU A 417 19.45 4.15 -4.94
N THR A 418 20.54 4.56 -4.33
CA THR A 418 20.59 4.94 -2.92
C THR A 418 20.89 6.42 -2.77
N TRP A 419 19.97 7.13 -2.10
CA TRP A 419 20.17 8.49 -1.64
C TRP A 419 20.57 8.50 -0.17
N ASN A 420 21.72 9.10 0.13
CA ASN A 420 22.18 9.32 1.50
C ASN A 420 21.82 10.73 1.96
N ASN A 421 21.39 10.85 3.22
CA ASN A 421 20.94 12.09 3.87
C ASN A 421 19.97 12.88 2.96
N CYS A 422 18.90 12.21 2.54
CA CYS A 422 17.98 12.71 1.54
C CYS A 422 16.85 13.51 2.18
N GLY A 423 16.65 14.74 1.71
CA GLY A 423 15.40 15.47 1.87
C GLY A 423 14.51 15.27 0.63
N ILE A 424 13.33 14.71 0.83
CA ILE A 424 12.31 14.53 -0.21
C ILE A 424 11.14 15.46 0.12
N VAL A 425 10.66 16.21 -0.86
CA VAL A 425 9.48 17.07 -0.72
C VAL A 425 8.48 16.69 -1.80
N LEU A 426 7.32 16.21 -1.37
CA LEU A 426 6.17 15.93 -2.22
C LEU A 426 5.14 17.03 -1.96
N THR A 427 4.74 17.72 -3.02
CA THR A 427 3.58 18.61 -3.02
C THR A 427 2.66 18.20 -4.15
N ASN A 428 1.46 18.82 -4.22
CA ASN A 428 0.64 18.77 -5.41
C ASN A 428 1.51 19.06 -6.65
N ALA A 429 1.47 18.16 -7.63
CA ALA A 429 2.20 18.26 -8.90
C ALA A 429 3.74 18.20 -8.88
N LYS A 430 4.41 18.04 -7.74
CA LYS A 430 5.88 18.17 -7.71
C LYS A 430 6.53 17.28 -6.67
N ILE A 431 7.60 16.61 -7.10
CA ILE A 431 8.44 15.75 -6.27
C ILE A 431 9.86 16.28 -6.37
N MET A 432 10.50 16.53 -5.24
CA MET A 432 11.89 16.99 -5.16
C MET A 432 12.69 16.04 -4.28
N PHE A 433 13.85 15.60 -4.74
CA PHE A 433 14.85 14.91 -3.95
C PHE A 433 16.07 15.82 -3.83
N LYS A 434 16.67 15.86 -2.64
CA LYS A 434 17.92 16.56 -2.38
C LYS A 434 18.80 15.67 -1.51
N GLY A 435 19.91 15.21 -2.03
CA GLY A 435 20.85 14.37 -1.29
C GLY A 435 21.97 13.86 -2.19
N GLU A 436 22.82 13.00 -1.66
CA GLU A 436 23.85 12.32 -2.46
C GLU A 436 23.24 11.08 -3.09
N LEU A 437 23.24 10.97 -4.43
CA LEU A 437 22.72 9.81 -5.15
C LEU A 437 23.87 8.91 -5.60
N ASN A 438 23.85 7.67 -5.14
CA ASN A 438 24.70 6.58 -5.60
C ASN A 438 23.86 5.56 -6.35
N VAL A 439 24.37 5.09 -7.49
CA VAL A 439 23.75 4.02 -8.27
C VAL A 439 24.74 2.89 -8.42
N THR A 440 24.38 1.73 -7.93
CA THR A 440 25.16 0.49 -8.01
C THR A 440 24.40 -0.54 -8.82
N VAL A 441 25.14 -1.38 -9.54
CA VAL A 441 24.57 -2.50 -10.29
C VAL A 441 25.18 -3.78 -9.76
N ARG A 442 24.32 -4.68 -9.29
CA ARG A 442 24.66 -6.05 -8.89
C ARG A 442 24.46 -6.97 -10.07
N THR A 443 25.47 -7.80 -10.33
CA THR A 443 25.42 -8.80 -11.40
C THR A 443 26.04 -10.08 -10.89
N ALA A 444 25.55 -11.23 -11.34
CA ALA A 444 26.10 -12.54 -10.99
C ALA A 444 27.55 -12.80 -11.50
N SER A 445 28.25 -11.79 -12.02
CA SER A 445 29.60 -11.89 -12.56
C SER A 445 30.67 -11.59 -11.49
N ARG A 446 31.94 -11.93 -11.77
CA ARG A 446 33.10 -11.69 -10.87
C ARG A 446 33.30 -10.23 -10.43
N TYR A 447 32.67 -9.27 -11.10
CA TYR A 447 32.72 -7.84 -10.77
C TYR A 447 31.37 -7.42 -10.16
N ASP A 448 31.13 -7.88 -8.95
CA ASP A 448 29.92 -7.56 -8.18
C ASP A 448 30.01 -6.13 -7.61
N ASP A 449 28.87 -5.47 -7.42
CA ASP A 449 28.75 -4.12 -6.82
C ASP A 449 29.54 -2.97 -7.51
N CYS A 450 29.45 -2.87 -8.83
CA CYS A 450 30.05 -1.72 -9.54
C CYS A 450 29.24 -0.42 -9.29
N ARG A 451 29.87 0.61 -8.74
CA ARG A 451 29.29 1.97 -8.66
C ARG A 451 29.23 2.60 -10.05
N LEU A 452 28.05 2.54 -10.65
CA LEU A 452 27.76 3.04 -11.99
C LEU A 452 27.70 4.58 -12.00
N LEU A 453 26.90 5.19 -11.13
CA LEU A 453 26.75 6.65 -11.05
C LEU A 453 26.96 7.13 -9.63
N HIS A 454 27.61 8.27 -9.50
CA HIS A 454 27.69 9.01 -8.26
C HIS A 454 27.37 10.49 -8.55
N PHE A 455 26.38 11.04 -7.87
CA PHE A 455 25.97 12.43 -7.96
C PHE A 455 25.93 13.06 -6.57
N PRO A 456 26.98 13.81 -6.18
CA PRO A 456 26.98 14.50 -4.92
C PRO A 456 26.03 15.71 -4.94
N ASN A 457 25.36 15.95 -3.82
CA ASN A 457 24.40 17.03 -3.62
C ASN A 457 23.40 17.20 -4.77
N LEU A 458 22.86 16.10 -5.27
CA LEU A 458 21.90 16.11 -6.33
C LEU A 458 20.57 16.67 -5.84
N LYS A 459 20.14 17.76 -6.46
CA LYS A 459 18.76 18.23 -6.45
C LYS A 459 18.06 17.72 -7.70
N LEU A 460 17.27 16.67 -7.55
CA LEU A 460 16.36 16.14 -8.57
C LEU A 460 14.98 16.75 -8.36
N THR A 461 14.38 17.34 -9.38
CA THR A 461 13.01 17.85 -9.33
C THR A 461 12.21 17.30 -10.48
N ILE A 462 11.11 16.61 -10.15
CA ILE A 462 10.12 16.07 -11.06
C ILE A 462 8.86 16.92 -10.90
N LYS A 463 8.41 17.56 -11.99
CA LYS A 463 7.11 18.26 -12.01
C LYS A 463 6.16 17.55 -12.94
N LEU A 464 4.96 17.33 -12.44
CA LEU A 464 3.82 16.74 -13.13
C LEU A 464 2.94 17.87 -13.64
N LYS A 465 2.60 17.84 -14.93
CA LYS A 465 1.66 18.80 -15.54
C LYS A 465 0.56 18.03 -16.24
N TRP A 466 -0.60 17.97 -15.59
CA TRP A 466 -1.81 17.40 -16.16
C TRP A 466 -2.36 18.30 -17.26
N VAL A 467 -2.75 17.69 -18.38
CA VAL A 467 -3.49 18.36 -19.45
C VAL A 467 -4.91 17.85 -19.40
N CYS A 468 -5.81 18.70 -18.92
CA CYS A 468 -7.23 18.41 -18.73
C CYS A 468 -8.07 19.30 -19.66
N LEU A 469 -9.37 18.99 -19.78
CA LEU A 469 -10.31 19.85 -20.52
C LEU A 469 -10.62 21.15 -19.74
N ALA A 470 -10.65 21.07 -18.41
CA ALA A 470 -10.83 22.20 -17.51
C ALA A 470 -9.62 22.37 -16.58
N ASN A 471 -9.78 23.14 -15.50
CA ASN A 471 -8.75 23.34 -14.50
C ASN A 471 -8.31 22.00 -13.89
N PRO A 472 -7.02 21.61 -13.98
CA PRO A 472 -6.52 20.36 -13.42
C PRO A 472 -6.60 20.27 -11.89
N ASN A 473 -6.68 21.40 -11.19
CA ASN A 473 -6.73 21.45 -9.73
C ASN A 473 -8.17 21.57 -9.20
N ASP A 474 -9.18 21.73 -10.07
CA ASP A 474 -10.56 21.82 -9.63
C ASP A 474 -11.16 20.44 -9.33
N HIS A 475 -10.74 19.86 -8.22
CA HIS A 475 -11.25 18.60 -7.72
C HIS A 475 -12.59 18.77 -6.98
N HIS A 476 -13.00 19.99 -6.63
CA HIS A 476 -14.27 20.28 -5.94
C HIS A 476 -15.48 20.21 -6.87
N ALA A 477 -15.30 20.52 -8.16
CA ALA A 477 -16.32 20.36 -9.19
C ALA A 477 -16.66 18.89 -9.52
N VAL A 478 -15.83 17.93 -9.09
CA VAL A 478 -16.03 16.51 -9.38
C VAL A 478 -17.15 15.94 -8.50
N MET A 479 -18.26 15.57 -9.13
CA MET A 479 -19.42 14.97 -8.46
C MET A 479 -19.81 13.66 -9.19
N PRO A 480 -19.74 12.50 -8.53
CA PRO A 480 -20.13 11.24 -9.14
C PRO A 480 -21.65 11.14 -9.37
N CYS A 481 -22.06 10.26 -10.27
CA CYS A 481 -23.47 9.96 -10.55
C CYS A 481 -23.79 8.49 -10.29
N ALA A 482 -24.95 8.24 -9.70
CA ALA A 482 -25.51 6.91 -9.55
C ALA A 482 -25.93 6.35 -10.93
N PRO A 483 -25.71 5.05 -11.21
CA PRO A 483 -26.04 4.45 -12.51
C PRO A 483 -27.50 4.61 -12.95
N ASP A 484 -28.42 4.68 -11.99
CA ASP A 484 -29.87 4.83 -12.16
C ASP A 484 -30.30 6.31 -12.31
N LYS A 485 -29.41 7.27 -12.06
CA LYS A 485 -29.73 8.72 -12.01
C LYS A 485 -28.90 9.53 -13.01
N LEU A 486 -28.54 8.92 -14.14
CA LEU A 486 -27.73 9.54 -15.18
C LEU A 486 -28.43 10.76 -15.81
N PRO A 487 -27.68 11.81 -16.19
CA PRO A 487 -28.23 12.96 -16.89
C PRO A 487 -28.61 12.60 -18.32
N GLU A 488 -29.63 13.28 -18.85
CA GLU A 488 -30.26 12.99 -20.15
C GLU A 488 -29.25 12.93 -21.30
N TYR A 489 -28.23 13.80 -21.29
CA TYR A 489 -27.18 13.80 -22.31
C TYR A 489 -26.39 12.47 -22.37
N SER A 490 -26.42 11.64 -21.32
CA SER A 490 -25.73 10.36 -21.27
C SER A 490 -26.43 9.27 -22.09
N SER A 491 -27.62 9.55 -22.63
CA SER A 491 -28.29 8.68 -23.61
C SER A 491 -27.51 8.59 -24.92
N ASN A 492 -26.87 9.68 -25.34
CA ASN A 492 -26.21 9.80 -26.64
C ASN A 492 -24.67 9.74 -26.58
N GLN A 493 -24.08 9.73 -25.37
CA GLN A 493 -22.64 9.65 -25.16
C GLN A 493 -22.32 8.89 -23.88
N VAL A 494 -21.13 8.27 -23.85
CA VAL A 494 -20.63 7.59 -22.64
C VAL A 494 -20.54 8.59 -21.49
N HIS A 495 -21.24 8.29 -20.39
CA HIS A 495 -21.21 9.11 -19.19
C HIS A 495 -19.79 9.19 -18.60
N ASP A 496 -19.37 10.38 -18.20
CA ASP A 496 -18.09 10.60 -17.50
C ASP A 496 -18.19 11.77 -16.52
N SER A 497 -18.50 11.48 -15.26
CA SER A 497 -18.51 12.43 -14.13
C SER A 497 -17.15 13.10 -13.90
N PHE A 498 -16.07 12.51 -14.41
CA PHE A 498 -14.73 13.06 -14.27
C PHE A 498 -14.27 13.82 -15.53
N ARG A 499 -15.09 13.97 -16.57
CA ARG A 499 -14.66 14.46 -17.89
C ARG A 499 -13.82 15.74 -17.86
N ALA A 500 -14.26 16.74 -17.09
CA ALA A 500 -13.57 18.03 -16.96
C ALA A 500 -12.22 17.90 -16.24
N PHE A 501 -12.16 17.06 -15.21
CA PHE A 501 -10.99 16.83 -14.35
C PHE A 501 -10.01 15.82 -14.95
N ARG A 502 -10.49 14.81 -15.67
CA ARG A 502 -9.70 13.72 -16.25
C ARG A 502 -8.64 14.28 -17.17
N SER A 503 -7.40 13.84 -16.98
CA SER A 503 -6.32 14.24 -17.86
C SER A 503 -6.32 13.44 -19.15
N LEU A 504 -6.18 14.15 -20.27
CA LEU A 504 -5.94 13.58 -21.59
C LEU A 504 -4.53 12.99 -21.66
N ASN A 505 -3.58 13.65 -21.00
CA ASN A 505 -2.21 13.19 -20.81
C ASN A 505 -1.54 13.90 -19.63
N LEU A 506 -0.43 13.31 -19.19
CA LEU A 506 0.44 13.85 -18.17
C LEU A 506 1.81 14.18 -18.78
N ASN A 507 2.28 15.41 -18.59
CA ASN A 507 3.61 15.82 -19.01
C ASN A 507 4.53 15.83 -17.79
N ILE A 508 5.72 15.24 -17.93
CA ILE A 508 6.73 15.20 -16.86
C ILE A 508 7.90 16.10 -17.22
N TRP A 509 8.30 16.95 -16.28
CA TRP A 509 9.49 17.79 -16.38
C TRP A 509 10.49 17.32 -15.34
N ILE A 510 11.69 16.95 -15.79
CA ILE A 510 12.75 16.49 -14.91
C ILE A 510 13.92 17.46 -14.99
N SER A 511 14.36 17.93 -13.83
CA SER A 511 15.49 18.84 -13.65
C SER A 511 16.52 18.23 -12.71
N PHE A 512 17.77 18.29 -13.12
CA PHE A 512 18.94 17.86 -12.33
C PHE A 512 19.82 19.09 -12.07
N GLU A 513 20.10 19.36 -10.80
CA GLU A 513 21.02 20.42 -10.38
C GLU A 513 21.98 19.83 -9.35
N THR A 514 23.28 19.92 -9.59
CA THR A 514 24.33 19.56 -8.63
C THR A 514 25.12 20.82 -8.31
N LYS A 515 25.54 20.96 -7.05
CA LYS A 515 26.42 22.04 -6.59
C LYS A 515 27.54 21.45 -5.73
N PRO A 516 28.79 21.88 -5.92
CA PRO A 516 29.85 21.53 -4.99
C PRO A 516 29.51 22.02 -3.58
N LYS A 517 29.88 21.26 -2.54
CA LYS A 517 29.80 21.75 -1.16
C LYS A 517 30.73 22.95 -1.01
N ALA A 518 30.32 23.94 -0.22
CA ALA A 518 31.17 25.08 0.07
C ALA A 518 32.22 24.64 1.11
N GLY A 519 33.51 24.74 0.77
CA GLY A 519 34.62 24.47 1.70
C GLY A 519 35.28 23.09 1.60
N GLU A 520 34.84 22.21 0.70
CA GLU A 520 35.55 20.95 0.36
C GLU A 520 36.37 21.14 -0.93
N ASP A 521 37.56 20.55 -1.00
CA ASP A 521 38.42 20.57 -2.18
C ASP A 521 37.68 19.99 -3.39
N LEU A 522 37.66 20.75 -4.50
CA LEU A 522 36.89 20.48 -5.73
C LEU A 522 37.26 19.16 -6.42
N GLU A 523 38.36 18.52 -6.05
CA GLU A 523 38.88 17.31 -6.70
C GLU A 523 38.30 15.99 -6.15
N VAL A 524 37.66 15.99 -4.98
CA VAL A 524 37.33 14.72 -4.29
C VAL A 524 35.88 14.25 -4.52
N ASP A 525 34.91 15.15 -4.67
CA ASP A 525 33.47 14.82 -4.70
C ASP A 525 32.75 15.39 -5.94
N ILE A 526 33.02 14.79 -7.11
CA ILE A 526 32.44 15.20 -8.41
C ILE A 526 31.47 14.16 -8.98
N PRO A 527 30.45 14.60 -9.76
CA PRO A 527 29.59 13.67 -10.48
C PRO A 527 30.40 12.74 -11.40
N SER A 528 30.29 11.43 -11.21
CA SER A 528 31.02 10.43 -11.98
C SER A 528 30.10 9.34 -12.55
N LEU A 529 30.52 8.78 -13.69
CA LEU A 529 29.87 7.67 -14.39
C LEU A 529 30.97 6.66 -14.75
N VAL A 530 30.82 5.42 -14.30
CA VAL A 530 31.76 4.33 -14.59
C VAL A 530 31.02 3.23 -15.35
N LEU A 531 31.48 2.92 -16.57
CA LEU A 531 30.84 1.94 -17.44
C LEU A 531 31.77 0.75 -17.67
N TYR A 532 31.29 -0.44 -17.31
CA TYR A 532 31.96 -1.71 -17.62
C TYR A 532 31.17 -2.46 -18.69
N GLY A 533 31.81 -3.39 -19.41
CA GLY A 533 31.15 -4.23 -20.41
C GLY A 533 30.00 -5.05 -19.82
N SER A 534 30.14 -5.52 -18.57
CA SER A 534 29.06 -6.19 -17.80
C SER A 534 27.87 -5.25 -17.58
N THR A 535 28.11 -4.00 -17.22
CA THR A 535 27.05 -3.00 -16.98
C THR A 535 26.28 -2.66 -18.25
N LEU A 536 26.93 -2.64 -19.42
CA LEU A 536 26.26 -2.43 -20.71
C LEU A 536 25.32 -3.57 -21.08
N ARG A 537 25.77 -4.83 -20.92
CA ARG A 537 24.91 -6.02 -21.13
C ARG A 537 23.73 -6.05 -20.16
N TRP A 538 23.96 -5.60 -18.93
CA TRP A 538 22.89 -5.46 -17.95
C TRP A 538 21.84 -4.42 -18.39
N PHE A 539 22.25 -3.28 -18.95
CA PHE A 539 21.30 -2.29 -19.47
C PHE A 539 20.43 -2.83 -20.61
N GLU A 540 21.00 -3.64 -21.51
CA GLU A 540 20.23 -4.32 -22.55
C GLU A 540 19.19 -5.26 -21.93
N SER A 541 19.57 -6.01 -20.89
CA SER A 541 18.67 -6.91 -20.15
C SER A 541 17.55 -6.12 -19.45
N LEU A 542 17.88 -5.03 -18.75
CA LEU A 542 16.90 -4.14 -18.14
C LEU A 542 15.94 -3.57 -19.20
N GLN A 543 16.46 -3.12 -20.35
CA GLN A 543 15.64 -2.58 -21.43
C GLN A 543 14.66 -3.63 -21.96
N LEU A 544 15.11 -4.87 -22.18
CA LEU A 544 14.25 -5.98 -22.61
C LEU A 544 13.14 -6.25 -21.58
N ILE A 545 13.49 -6.27 -20.29
CA ILE A 545 12.53 -6.52 -19.21
C ILE A 545 11.51 -5.39 -19.09
N LEU A 546 11.96 -4.13 -19.14
CA LEU A 546 11.07 -2.96 -19.06
C LEU A 546 10.21 -2.75 -20.32
N SER A 547 10.66 -3.24 -21.47
CA SER A 547 9.89 -3.18 -22.72
C SER A 547 8.93 -4.36 -22.91
N GLY A 548 9.10 -5.42 -22.12
CA GLY A 548 8.21 -6.59 -22.11
C GLY A 548 6.76 -6.21 -21.81
N VAL A 549 5.82 -6.78 -22.56
CA VAL A 549 4.39 -6.61 -22.29
C VAL A 549 3.97 -7.62 -21.22
N THR A 550 3.52 -7.13 -20.08
CA THR A 550 3.02 -8.03 -19.03
C THR A 550 1.69 -8.66 -19.41
N ARG A 551 1.61 -9.99 -19.19
CA ARG A 551 0.44 -10.80 -19.49
C ARG A 551 -0.66 -10.49 -18.46
N PRO A 552 -1.93 -10.39 -18.89
CA PRO A 552 -3.02 -10.12 -17.96
C PRO A 552 -3.26 -11.30 -17.00
N THR A 553 -3.16 -11.07 -15.70
CA THR A 553 -3.52 -12.04 -14.66
C THR A 553 -5.05 -12.13 -14.52
N ARG A 554 -5.62 -13.34 -14.66
CA ARG A 554 -7.06 -13.65 -14.41
C ARG A 554 -8.04 -12.68 -15.08
N ARG A 555 -7.93 -12.54 -16.40
CA ARG A 555 -8.80 -11.69 -17.21
C ARG A 555 -9.50 -12.47 -18.31
N GLY A 556 -10.64 -11.93 -18.73
CA GLY A 556 -11.49 -12.48 -19.78
C GLY A 556 -12.73 -13.18 -19.22
N PRO A 557 -13.58 -13.70 -20.12
CA PRO A 557 -14.86 -14.31 -19.76
C PRO A 557 -14.71 -15.48 -18.77
N VAL A 558 -13.66 -16.29 -18.90
CA VAL A 558 -13.37 -17.43 -18.02
C VAL A 558 -13.23 -17.03 -16.55
N PHE A 559 -12.68 -15.83 -16.29
CA PHE A 559 -12.46 -15.32 -14.93
C PHE A 559 -13.53 -14.32 -14.49
N ASN A 560 -14.62 -14.17 -15.26
CA ASN A 560 -15.65 -13.14 -15.06
C ASN A 560 -15.07 -11.71 -14.90
N ASN A 561 -13.93 -11.44 -15.56
CA ASN A 561 -13.20 -10.18 -15.45
C ASN A 561 -12.98 -9.59 -16.84
N VAL A 562 -14.06 -9.01 -17.37
CA VAL A 562 -14.11 -8.35 -18.69
C VAL A 562 -13.98 -6.84 -18.61
N ARG A 563 -13.64 -6.30 -17.42
CA ARG A 563 -13.55 -4.85 -17.22
C ARG A 563 -12.45 -4.23 -18.12
N PRO A 564 -12.68 -3.00 -18.64
CA PRO A 564 -11.69 -2.30 -19.44
C PRO A 564 -10.35 -2.17 -18.71
N ARG A 565 -9.25 -2.33 -19.43
CA ARG A 565 -7.90 -2.17 -18.86
C ARG A 565 -7.69 -0.71 -18.44
N LYS A 566 -7.31 -0.49 -17.17
CA LYS A 566 -6.75 0.80 -16.73
C LYS A 566 -5.54 1.13 -17.61
N LYS A 567 -5.47 2.36 -18.14
CA LYS A 567 -4.31 2.80 -18.93
C LYS A 567 -3.05 2.65 -18.07
N PRO A 568 -2.00 1.95 -18.54
CA PRO A 568 -0.75 1.84 -17.79
C PRO A 568 -0.10 3.22 -17.65
N LEU A 569 0.64 3.42 -16.56
CA LEU A 569 1.32 4.68 -16.24
C LEU A 569 2.14 5.20 -17.43
N SER A 570 2.91 4.31 -18.08
CA SER A 570 3.75 4.64 -19.24
C SER A 570 2.98 5.24 -20.42
N ARG A 571 1.74 4.80 -20.67
CA ARG A 571 0.88 5.31 -21.76
C ARG A 571 0.10 6.58 -21.37
N HIS A 572 0.12 6.96 -20.10
CA HIS A 572 -0.48 8.20 -19.63
C HIS A 572 0.44 9.41 -19.89
N TYR A 573 1.76 9.16 -19.99
CA TYR A 573 2.75 10.18 -20.29
C TYR A 573 2.81 10.47 -21.80
N LYS A 574 2.69 11.75 -22.18
CA LYS A 574 2.79 12.17 -23.60
C LYS A 574 4.12 12.85 -23.93
N LYS A 575 4.66 13.68 -23.03
CA LYS A 575 5.96 14.33 -23.19
C LYS A 575 6.78 14.26 -21.91
N ALA A 576 8.05 13.88 -22.04
CA ALA A 576 9.04 13.96 -20.97
C ALA A 576 10.12 14.98 -21.39
N ILE A 577 10.24 16.09 -20.67
CA ILE A 577 11.20 17.17 -20.99
C ILE A 577 12.30 17.18 -19.94
N LYS A 578 13.55 16.97 -20.38
CA LYS A 578 14.75 17.02 -19.52
C LYS A 578 15.46 18.37 -19.71
N LYS A 579 15.70 19.12 -18.63
CA LYS A 579 16.53 20.35 -18.66
C LYS A 579 17.77 20.17 -17.77
N LYS A 580 18.95 20.40 -18.33
CA LYS A 580 20.23 20.44 -17.60
C LYS A 580 20.64 21.91 -17.42
N LYS A 581 20.58 22.44 -16.19
CA LYS A 581 21.08 23.79 -15.90
C LYS A 581 22.53 23.69 -15.39
N LYS A 582 23.52 23.95 -16.26
CA LYS A 582 24.89 24.26 -15.82
C LYS A 582 24.98 25.77 -15.57
N LYS A 583 25.00 26.23 -14.31
CA LYS A 583 25.42 27.61 -13.99
C LYS A 583 26.93 27.71 -14.22
N LYS A 584 27.37 28.01 -15.44
CA LYS A 584 28.73 28.54 -15.68
C LYS A 584 28.77 29.94 -15.07
N LYS A 585 29.39 30.12 -13.90
CA LYS A 585 29.90 31.43 -13.49
C LYS A 585 30.98 31.81 -14.51
N LYS A 586 30.61 32.58 -15.56
CA LYS A 586 31.59 33.34 -16.33
C LYS A 586 32.12 34.42 -15.39
N LYS A 587 33.23 34.16 -14.69
CA LYS A 587 34.12 35.25 -14.26
C LYS A 587 34.68 35.84 -15.55
N LYS A 588 34.18 37.00 -15.98
CA LYS A 588 34.94 37.87 -16.87
C LYS A 588 36.14 38.35 -16.04
N LYS A 589 37.35 38.07 -16.53
CA LYS A 589 38.55 38.78 -16.11
C LYS A 589 38.42 40.24 -16.51
#